data_AF-A0A9X7P6B8-F1
#
_entry.id   AF-A0A9X7P6B8-F1
#
_cell.length_a   1.000
_cell.length_b   1.000
_cell.length_c   1.000
_cell.angle_alpha   90.00
_cell.angle_beta   90.00
_cell.angle_gamma   90.00
#
_symmetry.space_group_name_H-M   'P 1'
#
loop_
_entity.id
_entity.type
_entity.pdbx_description
1 polymer ?
#
loop_
_entity_poly.entity_id
_entity_poly.type
_entity_poly.pdbx_seq_one_letter_code
_entity_poly.pdbx_strand_id
1 'polypeptide(L)'
;MPIPQAKGVLTDIGTEELAHMEIVATLVYNLIKDAPLEEIKRAGLDGYYADHDRALYFVNAEGAPWTAAYIQSKGDPVTDLHENMAAEQKARSTYEYLIQLSDDPDVSDTLKFLREREVVHFQRFGETLNLVHEYLERKKYY
;
A
#
# COMPACT_ATOMS: atom_id res chain seq x y z
N MET A 1 -17.44 3.26 -10.55
CA MET A 1 -16.89 4.33 -11.43
C MET A 1 -17.74 4.59 -12.67
N PRO A 2 -17.95 5.86 -13.03
CA PRO A 2 -18.92 6.27 -14.06
C PRO A 2 -18.36 6.29 -15.49
N ILE A 3 -17.04 6.28 -15.66
CA ILE A 3 -16.37 6.32 -16.97
C ILE A 3 -15.41 5.13 -17.15
N PRO A 4 -15.23 4.61 -18.38
CA PRO A 4 -14.32 3.49 -18.64
C PRO A 4 -12.88 3.75 -18.20
N GLN A 5 -12.36 4.97 -18.40
CA GLN A 5 -11.01 5.38 -18.01
C GLN A 5 -10.78 5.19 -16.52
N ALA A 6 -11.72 5.64 -15.68
CA ALA A 6 -11.64 5.50 -14.25
C ALA A 6 -11.73 4.04 -13.80
N LYS A 7 -12.52 3.20 -14.47
CA LYS A 7 -12.54 1.75 -14.21
C LYS A 7 -11.17 1.13 -14.50
N GLY A 8 -10.58 1.48 -15.64
CA GLY A 8 -9.24 1.02 -16.04
C GLY A 8 -8.18 1.40 -15.01
N VAL A 9 -8.11 2.67 -14.62
CA VAL A 9 -7.16 3.14 -13.60
C VAL A 9 -7.29 2.36 -12.29
N LEU A 10 -8.52 2.15 -11.79
CA LEU A 10 -8.72 1.37 -10.56
C LEU A 10 -8.25 -0.08 -10.71
N THR A 11 -8.56 -0.76 -11.82
CA THR A 11 -8.19 -2.16 -12.00
C THR A 11 -6.70 -2.35 -12.28
N ASP A 12 -6.10 -1.42 -13.01
CA ASP A 12 -4.67 -1.47 -13.35
C ASP A 12 -3.83 -1.23 -12.09
N ILE A 13 -4.12 -0.18 -11.32
CA ILE A 13 -3.43 0.10 -10.06
C ILE A 13 -3.71 -1.01 -9.04
N GLY A 14 -4.97 -1.42 -8.87
CA GLY A 14 -5.31 -2.49 -7.93
C GLY A 14 -4.63 -3.83 -8.25
N THR A 15 -4.33 -4.10 -9.52
CA THR A 15 -3.53 -5.27 -9.93
C THR A 15 -2.06 -5.07 -9.59
N GLU A 16 -1.53 -3.86 -9.78
CA GLU A 16 -0.16 -3.52 -9.39
C GLU A 16 0.06 -3.66 -7.87
N GLU A 17 -0.91 -3.25 -7.05
CA GLU A 17 -0.83 -3.37 -5.59
C GLU A 17 -0.71 -4.82 -5.09
N LEU A 18 -1.23 -5.80 -5.85
CA LEU A 18 -1.00 -7.21 -5.53
C LEU A 18 0.47 -7.61 -5.72
N ALA A 19 1.15 -7.03 -6.71
CA ALA A 19 2.58 -7.22 -6.89
C ALA A 19 3.40 -6.48 -5.81
N HIS A 20 2.95 -5.30 -5.36
CA HIS A 20 3.60 -4.59 -4.25
C HIS A 20 3.50 -5.38 -2.94
N MET A 21 2.35 -6.01 -2.68
CA MET A 21 2.18 -6.92 -1.56
C MET A 21 3.18 -8.08 -1.62
N GLU A 22 3.41 -8.67 -2.80
CA GLU A 22 4.42 -9.73 -3.00
C GLU A 22 5.85 -9.22 -2.75
N ILE A 23 6.18 -8.01 -3.21
CA ILE A 23 7.50 -7.38 -2.98
C ILE A 23 7.73 -7.17 -1.49
N VAL A 24 6.78 -6.56 -0.77
CA VAL A 24 6.89 -6.30 0.67
C VAL A 24 6.97 -7.61 1.47
N ALA A 25 6.13 -8.60 1.13
CA ALA A 25 6.17 -9.92 1.75
C ALA A 25 7.56 -10.58 1.57
N THR A 26 8.13 -10.50 0.37
CA THR A 26 9.45 -11.05 0.07
C THR A 26 10.56 -10.33 0.83
N LEU A 27 10.45 -9.00 0.96
CA LEU A 27 11.38 -8.19 1.74
C LEU A 27 11.38 -8.61 3.21
N VAL A 28 10.20 -8.68 3.83
CA VAL A 28 10.05 -9.12 5.23
C VAL A 28 10.57 -10.55 5.44
N TYR A 29 10.24 -11.46 4.51
CA TYR A 29 10.72 -12.85 4.58
C TYR A 29 12.24 -12.92 4.58
N ASN A 30 12.90 -12.20 3.67
CA ASN A 30 14.36 -12.22 3.59
C ASN A 30 15.04 -11.61 4.81
N LEU A 31 14.41 -10.63 5.48
CA LEU A 31 14.92 -10.04 6.71
C LEU A 31 14.85 -11.01 7.91
N ILE A 32 13.86 -11.91 7.95
CA ILE A 32 13.61 -12.73 9.14
C ILE A 32 14.00 -14.21 9.01
N LYS A 33 13.97 -14.78 7.80
CA LYS A 33 14.04 -16.26 7.56
C LYS A 33 15.25 -16.96 8.20
N ASP A 34 16.40 -16.27 8.27
CA ASP A 34 17.65 -16.80 8.80
C ASP A 34 18.06 -16.14 10.14
N ALA A 35 17.20 -15.26 10.70
CA ALA A 35 17.51 -14.51 11.90
C ALA A 35 17.71 -15.44 13.12
N PRO A 36 18.85 -15.36 13.82
CA PRO A 36 19.05 -16.12 15.07
C PRO A 36 18.03 -15.72 16.13
N LEU A 37 17.59 -16.68 16.96
CA LEU A 37 16.58 -16.42 17.99
C LEU A 37 16.98 -15.29 18.97
N GLU A 38 18.27 -15.15 19.25
CA GLU A 38 18.77 -14.08 20.11
C GLU A 38 18.60 -12.70 19.47
N GLU A 39 18.66 -12.59 18.15
CA GLU A 39 18.40 -11.33 17.44
C GLU A 39 16.91 -11.00 17.43
N ILE A 40 16.05 -12.01 17.18
CA ILE A 40 14.59 -11.87 17.25
C ILE A 40 14.16 -11.34 18.63
N LYS A 41 14.71 -11.89 19.72
CA LYS A 41 14.44 -11.41 21.08
C LYS A 41 14.93 -9.98 21.31
N ARG A 42 16.14 -9.63 20.84
CA ARG A 42 16.68 -8.26 20.95
C ARG A 42 15.83 -7.24 20.18
N ALA A 43 15.23 -7.65 19.07
CA ALA A 43 14.33 -6.84 18.27
C ALA A 43 12.91 -6.71 18.86
N GLY A 44 12.60 -7.43 19.96
CA GLY A 44 11.26 -7.43 20.58
C GLY A 44 10.22 -8.21 19.78
N LEU A 45 10.65 -9.17 18.95
CA LEU A 45 9.78 -10.01 18.11
C LEU A 45 9.53 -11.40 18.72
N ASP A 46 9.77 -11.60 20.01
CA ASP A 46 9.57 -12.88 20.70
C ASP A 46 8.10 -13.32 20.73
N GLY A 47 7.17 -12.37 20.86
CA GLY A 47 5.73 -12.64 20.71
C GLY A 47 5.37 -13.11 19.31
N TYR A 48 5.83 -12.40 18.26
CA TYR A 48 5.61 -12.78 16.87
C TYR A 48 6.18 -14.18 16.59
N TYR A 49 7.38 -14.47 17.10
CA TYR A 49 8.02 -15.77 16.97
C TYR A 49 7.23 -16.90 17.63
N ALA A 50 6.64 -16.66 18.80
CA ALA A 50 5.83 -17.66 19.49
C ALA A 50 4.59 -18.06 18.66
N ASP A 51 3.97 -17.10 17.98
CA ASP A 51 2.76 -17.33 17.20
C ASP A 51 3.05 -17.82 15.76
N HIS A 52 4.15 -17.37 15.16
CA HIS A 52 4.40 -17.50 13.72
C HIS A 52 5.81 -17.98 13.35
N ASP A 53 6.70 -18.24 14.31
CA ASP A 53 8.13 -18.49 14.07
C ASP A 53 8.74 -17.37 13.20
N ARG A 54 9.17 -17.69 11.97
CA ARG A 54 9.67 -16.72 10.98
C ARG A 54 8.75 -16.64 9.76
N ALA A 55 7.56 -17.22 9.84
CA ALA A 55 6.59 -17.19 8.76
C ALA A 55 6.03 -15.78 8.57
N LEU A 56 5.57 -15.50 7.35
CA LEU A 56 4.86 -14.27 7.04
C LEU A 56 3.45 -14.31 7.62
N TYR A 57 3.02 -13.21 8.23
CA TYR A 57 1.67 -13.02 8.70
C TYR A 57 1.23 -11.55 8.50
N PHE A 58 -0.03 -11.35 8.15
CA PHE A 58 -0.56 -10.03 7.78
C PHE A 58 -0.94 -9.23 9.03
N VAL A 59 0.06 -8.58 9.63
CA VAL A 59 -0.10 -7.68 10.78
C VAL A 59 0.60 -6.35 10.53
N ASN A 60 0.17 -5.31 11.23
CA ASN A 60 0.91 -4.04 11.29
C ASN A 60 2.12 -4.14 12.25
N ALA A 61 2.89 -3.05 12.38
CA ALA A 61 4.07 -2.99 13.25
C ALA A 61 3.76 -3.16 14.76
N GLU A 62 2.50 -3.03 15.18
CA GLU A 62 2.04 -3.26 16.55
C GLU A 62 1.46 -4.69 16.74
N GLY A 63 1.47 -5.53 15.70
CA GLY A 63 0.92 -6.88 15.74
C GLY A 63 -0.59 -6.99 15.50
N ALA A 64 -1.27 -5.90 15.14
CA ALA A 64 -2.71 -5.94 14.85
C ALA A 64 -2.97 -6.59 13.47
N PRO A 65 -3.83 -7.63 13.37
CA PRO A 65 -4.12 -8.30 12.11
C PRO A 65 -4.76 -7.37 11.08
N TRP A 66 -4.39 -7.55 9.82
CA TRP A 66 -5.07 -6.91 8.71
C TRP A 66 -6.56 -7.31 8.68
N THR A 67 -7.42 -6.35 8.38
CA THR A 67 -8.86 -6.56 8.32
C THR A 67 -9.46 -5.79 7.15
N ALA A 68 -10.58 -6.30 6.63
CA ALA A 68 -11.37 -5.64 5.60
C ALA A 68 -11.86 -4.24 6.02
N ALA A 69 -11.83 -3.90 7.32
CA ALA A 69 -12.19 -2.55 7.79
C ALA A 69 -11.26 -1.44 7.27
N TYR A 70 -10.08 -1.78 6.73
CA TYR A 70 -9.18 -0.81 6.09
C TYR A 70 -9.55 -0.48 4.64
N ILE A 71 -10.40 -1.31 4.00
CA ILE A 71 -10.87 -1.07 2.64
C ILE A 71 -12.01 -0.06 2.66
N GLN A 72 -11.86 1.02 1.90
CA GLN A 72 -12.95 1.96 1.66
C GLN A 72 -13.60 1.71 0.30
N SER A 73 -14.93 1.80 0.27
CA SER A 73 -15.74 1.59 -0.93
C SER A 73 -17.12 2.18 -0.67
N LYS A 74 -17.27 3.50 -0.84
CA LYS A 74 -18.50 4.22 -0.57
C LYS A 74 -19.49 4.12 -1.73
N GLY A 75 -19.00 3.94 -2.96
CA GLY A 75 -19.79 3.88 -4.18
C GLY A 75 -20.08 5.26 -4.78
N ASP A 76 -19.65 6.33 -4.12
CA ASP A 76 -19.59 7.67 -4.69
C ASP A 76 -18.20 7.87 -5.35
N PRO A 77 -18.12 8.05 -6.68
CA PRO A 77 -16.84 8.07 -7.38
C PRO A 77 -15.86 9.16 -6.95
N VAL A 78 -16.37 10.30 -6.49
CA VAL A 78 -15.54 11.42 -6.02
C VAL A 78 -14.95 11.06 -4.66
N THR A 79 -15.79 10.58 -3.74
CA THR A 79 -15.37 10.12 -2.41
C THR A 79 -14.34 8.99 -2.51
N ASP A 80 -14.64 7.95 -3.30
CA ASP A 80 -13.77 6.78 -3.47
C ASP A 80 -12.37 7.20 -4.01
N LEU A 81 -12.29 8.15 -4.95
CA LEU A 81 -11.00 8.64 -5.48
C LEU A 81 -10.22 9.48 -4.46
N HIS A 82 -10.89 10.25 -3.61
CA HIS A 82 -10.21 10.97 -2.52
C HIS A 82 -9.65 9.99 -1.49
N GLU A 83 -10.39 8.92 -1.17
CA GLU A 83 -9.93 7.86 -0.27
C GLU A 83 -8.69 7.16 -0.84
N ASN A 84 -8.69 6.86 -2.15
CA ASN A 84 -7.53 6.27 -2.83
C ASN A 84 -6.32 7.21 -2.80
N MET A 85 -6.50 8.50 -3.15
CA MET A 85 -5.41 9.48 -3.07
C MET A 85 -4.85 9.62 -1.64
N ALA A 86 -5.72 9.57 -0.63
CA ALA A 86 -5.28 9.59 0.76
C ALA A 86 -4.54 8.30 1.16
N ALA A 87 -4.93 7.13 0.61
CA ALA A 87 -4.21 5.88 0.82
C ALA A 87 -2.77 5.97 0.32
N GLU A 88 -2.56 6.44 -0.92
CA GLU A 88 -1.21 6.51 -1.51
C GLU A 88 -0.31 7.49 -0.75
N GLN A 89 -0.87 8.60 -0.24
CA GLN A 89 -0.07 9.53 0.57
C GLN A 89 0.34 8.94 1.92
N LYS A 90 -0.54 8.14 2.55
CA LYS A 90 -0.20 7.44 3.79
C LYS A 90 0.87 6.39 3.53
N ALA A 91 0.74 5.60 2.46
CA ALA A 91 1.73 4.61 2.05
C ALA A 91 3.09 5.28 1.75
N ARG A 92 3.11 6.32 0.90
CA ARG A 92 4.31 7.11 0.58
C ARG A 92 5.02 7.62 1.84
N SER A 93 4.27 8.18 2.79
CA SER A 93 4.86 8.68 4.05
C SER A 93 5.41 7.57 4.93
N THR A 94 4.75 6.40 4.93
CA THR A 94 5.23 5.22 5.64
C THR A 94 6.54 4.72 5.05
N TYR A 95 6.63 4.60 3.72
CA TYR A 95 7.89 4.22 3.06
C TYR A 95 9.01 5.24 3.30
N GLU A 96 8.71 6.54 3.30
CA GLU A 96 9.69 7.58 3.65
C GLU A 96 10.28 7.36 5.05
N TYR A 97 9.44 7.06 6.05
CA TYR A 97 9.91 6.77 7.40
C TYR A 97 10.71 5.47 7.48
N LEU A 98 10.29 4.42 6.76
CA LEU A 98 11.04 3.16 6.70
C LEU A 98 12.43 3.35 6.06
N ILE A 99 12.52 4.17 5.00
CA ILE A 99 13.81 4.53 4.38
C ILE A 99 14.71 5.28 5.37
N GLN A 100 14.15 6.14 6.22
CA GLN A 100 14.92 6.84 7.26
C GLN A 100 15.41 5.92 8.39
N LEU A 101 14.67 4.83 8.66
CA LEU A 101 14.99 3.86 9.69
C LEU A 101 15.98 2.79 9.21
N SER A 102 16.01 2.50 7.91
CA SER A 102 16.83 1.44 7.34
C SER A 102 18.29 1.87 7.17
N ASP A 103 19.21 0.98 7.54
CA ASP A 103 20.64 1.05 7.25
C ASP A 103 21.08 0.09 6.13
N ASP A 104 20.15 -0.72 5.60
CA ASP A 104 20.36 -1.67 4.51
C ASP A 104 20.05 -1.00 3.15
N PRO A 105 21.04 -0.88 2.23
CA PRO A 105 20.83 -0.29 0.92
C PRO A 105 19.81 -1.02 0.05
N ASP A 106 19.75 -2.35 0.10
CA ASP A 106 18.86 -3.16 -0.75
C ASP A 106 17.41 -3.03 -0.28
N VAL A 107 17.20 -2.96 1.03
CA VAL A 107 15.90 -2.61 1.63
C VAL A 107 15.50 -1.20 1.21
N SER A 108 16.42 -0.24 1.38
CA SER A 108 16.15 1.16 1.06
C SER A 108 15.82 1.38 -0.42
N ASP A 109 16.51 0.71 -1.34
CA ASP A 109 16.25 0.83 -2.78
C ASP A 109 14.92 0.20 -3.17
N THR A 110 14.54 -0.93 -2.58
CA THR A 110 13.21 -1.52 -2.74
C THR A 110 12.11 -0.57 -2.28
N LEU A 111 12.29 0.06 -1.11
CA LEU A 111 11.34 1.01 -0.55
C LEU A 111 11.25 2.31 -1.37
N LYS A 112 12.35 2.78 -1.96
CA LYS A 112 12.35 3.95 -2.87
C LYS A 112 11.52 3.66 -4.12
N PHE A 113 11.65 2.47 -4.70
CA PHE A 113 10.82 2.04 -5.83
C PHE A 113 9.34 2.09 -5.46
N LEU A 114 8.94 1.45 -4.35
CA LEU A 114 7.54 1.45 -3.90
C LEU A 114 7.03 2.88 -3.65
N ARG A 115 7.81 3.70 -2.93
CA ARG A 115 7.49 5.12 -2.69
C ARG A 115 7.29 5.91 -3.98
N GLU A 116 8.08 5.67 -5.02
CA GLU A 116 7.93 6.33 -6.32
C GLU A 116 6.64 5.89 -7.03
N ARG A 117 6.23 4.62 -6.87
CA ARG A 117 4.94 4.14 -7.37
C ARG A 117 3.77 4.86 -6.70
N GLU A 118 3.82 5.06 -5.39
CA GLU A 118 2.80 5.83 -4.66
C GLU A 118 2.60 7.24 -5.21
N VAL A 119 3.69 7.91 -5.59
CA VAL A 119 3.62 9.24 -6.22
C VAL A 119 2.90 9.17 -7.57
N VAL A 120 3.19 8.13 -8.37
CA VAL A 120 2.53 7.90 -9.65
C VAL A 120 1.05 7.59 -9.45
N HIS A 121 0.70 6.70 -8.53
CA HIS A 121 -0.69 6.31 -8.27
C HIS A 121 -1.52 7.49 -7.76
N PHE A 122 -0.98 8.28 -6.82
CA PHE A 122 -1.60 9.52 -6.36
C PHE A 122 -1.92 10.47 -7.52
N GLN A 123 -0.97 10.69 -8.43
CA GLN A 123 -1.16 11.54 -9.60
C GLN A 123 -2.22 10.97 -10.54
N ARG A 124 -2.22 9.66 -10.80
CA ARG A 124 -3.21 8.99 -11.68
C ARG A 124 -4.62 9.04 -11.11
N PHE A 125 -4.78 8.88 -9.80
CA PHE A 125 -6.09 9.09 -9.16
C PHE A 125 -6.53 10.55 -9.22
N GLY A 126 -5.63 11.51 -9.03
CA GLY A 126 -5.93 12.94 -9.19
C GLY A 126 -6.36 13.32 -10.61
N GLU A 127 -5.66 12.84 -11.63
CA GLU A 127 -6.06 13.00 -13.04
C GLU A 127 -7.43 12.37 -13.32
N THR A 128 -7.66 11.16 -12.77
CA THR A 128 -8.94 10.46 -12.89
C THR A 128 -10.08 11.22 -12.22
N LEU A 129 -9.81 11.87 -11.08
CA LEU A 129 -10.76 12.69 -10.36
C LEU A 129 -11.23 13.88 -11.21
N ASN A 130 -10.32 14.55 -11.91
CA ASN A 130 -10.67 15.61 -12.85
C ASN A 130 -11.61 15.10 -13.97
N LEU A 131 -11.29 13.95 -14.58
CA LEU A 131 -12.15 13.35 -15.61
C LEU A 131 -13.53 12.97 -15.08
N VAL A 132 -13.60 12.49 -13.82
CA VAL A 132 -14.87 12.18 -13.17
C VAL A 132 -15.68 13.46 -12.92
N HIS A 133 -15.06 14.55 -12.45
CA HIS A 133 -15.75 15.83 -12.30
C HIS A 133 -16.30 16.35 -13.62
N GLU A 134 -15.49 16.36 -14.69
CA GLU A 134 -15.95 16.75 -16.03
C GLU A 134 -17.14 15.90 -16.51
N TYR A 135 -17.10 14.59 -16.26
CA TYR A 135 -18.20 13.69 -16.60
C TYR A 135 -19.48 13.99 -15.81
N LEU A 136 -19.36 14.33 -14.54
CA LEU A 136 -20.51 14.60 -13.66
C LEU A 136 -21.14 15.96 -13.95
N GLU A 137 -20.34 16.96 -14.31
CA GLU A 137 -20.79 18.32 -14.63
C GLU A 137 -21.35 18.48 -16.05
N ARG A 138 -21.08 17.52 -16.94
CA ARG A 138 -21.58 17.60 -18.32
C ARG A 138 -23.11 17.61 -18.38
N LYS A 139 -23.66 18.41 -19.31
CA LYS A 139 -25.09 18.41 -19.59
C LYS A 139 -25.53 17.04 -20.09
N LYS A 140 -26.47 16.42 -19.38
CA LYS A 140 -27.05 15.13 -19.76
C LYS A 140 -28.21 15.36 -20.72
N TYR A 141 -28.18 14.68 -21.86
CA TYR A 141 -29.28 14.62 -22.82
C TYR A 141 -29.92 13.24 -22.69
N TYR A 142 -31.24 13.21 -22.52
CA TYR A 142 -32.04 12.01 -22.28
C TYR A 142 -33.03 11.80 -23.42
#